data_AF-U6GTL2-F1
#
_entry.id   AF-U6GTL2-F1
#
_cell.length_a   1.000
_cell.length_b   1.000
_cell.length_c   1.000
_cell.angle_alpha   90.00
_cell.angle_beta   90.00
_cell.angle_gamma   90.00
#
_symmetry.space_group_name_H-M   'P 1'
#
loop_
_entity.id
_entity.type
_entity.pdbx_description
1 polymer ?
#
loop_
_entity_poly.entity_id
_entity_poly.type
_entity_poly.pdbx_seq_one_letter_code
_entity_poly.pdbx_strand_id
1 'polypeptide(L)'
;MDFPSEGGSGDVERSSKCSKKRKAKKDKKASRKKKRDKYSASEEEDNHYQLDQFDQEDVDRLLSSLLQLSPQMETELLDVFKQLDSWGVVYLNDLDDIRLRKKLRHLFRALSVGEVESEQGKGWRKVLTCKMSLSKFVKRRCKELRPRLEVLSPPADVRPCETSERKEEQAAEESRFDAEEAERKAEEAVQRWRAEHDELQRLSAGSVLQGASEQETAPSDAKPKREEWMLVAPAYLRCLAPKDGPDAKRIQMLQQKKKDDEEAIRVRAIMEEWNKTRKIKSLRELKEEGVPEAHPVCK
;
A
#
# COMPACT_ATOMS: atom_id res chain seq x y z
N MET A 1 -24.17 43.50 25.58
CA MET A 1 -23.03 43.84 24.69
C MET A 1 -23.55 43.64 23.29
N ASP A 2 -24.27 44.66 22.83
CA ASP A 2 -25.05 44.68 21.59
C ASP A 2 -24.18 45.22 20.45
N PHE A 3 -24.20 44.55 19.30
CA PHE A 3 -23.56 45.02 18.07
C PHE A 3 -24.66 45.44 17.07
N PRO A 4 -24.64 46.69 16.56
CA PRO A 4 -25.66 47.18 15.65
C PRO A 4 -25.38 46.75 14.20
N SER A 5 -26.49 46.53 13.51
CA SER A 5 -26.62 46.23 12.08
C SER A 5 -26.66 47.54 11.29
N GLU A 6 -25.80 47.69 10.27
CA GLU A 6 -25.93 48.75 9.27
C GLU A 6 -26.14 48.16 7.88
N GLY A 7 -27.35 48.35 7.37
CA GLY A 7 -27.71 48.18 5.96
C GLY A 7 -27.53 49.50 5.22
N GLY A 8 -26.93 49.44 4.03
CA GLY A 8 -26.79 50.55 3.10
C GLY A 8 -27.56 50.29 1.81
N SER A 9 -28.74 50.91 1.69
CA SER A 9 -29.57 51.01 0.49
C SER A 9 -29.23 52.31 -0.26
N GLY A 10 -29.06 52.24 -1.57
CA GLY A 10 -28.77 53.40 -2.42
C GLY A 10 -29.17 53.14 -3.87
N ASP A 11 -30.38 53.56 -4.21
CA ASP A 11 -31.00 53.55 -5.54
C ASP A 11 -31.18 55.00 -5.99
N VAL A 12 -30.54 55.43 -7.08
CA VAL A 12 -31.01 56.54 -7.94
C VAL A 12 -30.55 56.35 -9.40
N GLU A 13 -31.51 55.92 -10.22
CA GLU A 13 -31.94 56.42 -11.53
C GLU A 13 -31.01 57.21 -12.52
N ARG A 14 -31.15 56.78 -13.79
CA ARG A 14 -31.19 57.52 -15.08
C ARG A 14 -29.88 58.08 -15.69
N SER A 15 -29.44 57.47 -16.79
CA SER A 15 -29.65 58.06 -18.13
C SER A 15 -29.40 57.08 -19.27
N SER A 16 -30.21 57.23 -20.31
CA SER A 16 -30.37 56.39 -21.49
C SER A 16 -29.57 56.96 -22.67
N LYS A 17 -28.63 56.17 -23.22
CA LYS A 17 -28.19 56.15 -24.64
C LYS A 17 -26.85 55.44 -24.78
N CYS A 18 -26.85 54.13 -25.01
CA CYS A 18 -25.82 53.48 -25.84
C CYS A 18 -26.25 52.06 -26.24
N SER A 19 -27.35 51.98 -26.96
CA SER A 19 -27.77 50.78 -27.70
C SER A 19 -26.88 50.62 -28.93
N LYS A 20 -25.92 49.69 -28.89
CA LYS A 20 -25.27 48.95 -30.03
C LYS A 20 -23.83 48.48 -29.78
N LYS A 21 -23.35 48.40 -28.53
CA LYS A 21 -22.04 47.78 -28.19
C LYS A 21 -22.09 46.64 -27.17
N ARG A 22 -23.29 46.06 -26.96
CA ARG A 22 -23.58 45.04 -25.92
C ARG A 22 -23.92 43.64 -26.45
N LYS A 23 -23.57 43.31 -27.70
CA LYS A 23 -23.77 41.96 -28.26
C LYS A 23 -22.48 41.13 -28.48
N ALA A 24 -21.33 41.61 -27.98
CA ALA A 24 -20.05 40.87 -28.04
C ALA A 24 -19.44 40.54 -26.65
N LYS A 25 -20.11 40.91 -25.54
CA LYS A 25 -19.62 40.67 -24.17
C LYS A 25 -20.44 39.63 -23.37
N LYS A 26 -21.53 39.09 -23.95
CA LYS A 26 -22.37 38.04 -23.33
C LYS A 26 -22.00 36.62 -23.78
N ASP A 27 -21.24 36.46 -24.87
CA ASP A 27 -20.76 35.13 -25.31
C ASP A 27 -19.42 34.69 -24.71
N LYS A 28 -18.62 35.62 -24.19
CA LYS A 28 -17.33 35.28 -23.55
C LYS A 28 -17.44 34.78 -22.10
N LYS A 29 -18.63 34.89 -21.48
CA LYS A 29 -18.89 34.39 -20.11
C LYS A 29 -19.51 32.99 -20.08
N ALA A 30 -20.11 32.52 -21.18
CA ALA A 30 -20.66 31.17 -21.30
C ALA A 30 -19.60 30.11 -21.63
N SER A 31 -18.51 30.46 -22.34
CA SER A 31 -17.46 29.48 -22.68
C SER A 31 -16.49 29.17 -21.52
N ARG A 32 -16.39 30.03 -20.50
CA ARG A 32 -15.56 29.78 -19.31
C ARG A 32 -16.20 28.83 -18.29
N LYS A 33 -17.54 28.68 -18.30
CA LYS A 33 -18.22 27.71 -17.42
C LYS A 33 -18.18 26.29 -18.00
N LYS A 34 -18.21 26.15 -19.34
CA LYS A 34 -18.19 24.84 -20.02
C LYS A 34 -16.81 24.16 -20.09
N LYS A 35 -15.71 24.86 -19.75
CA LYS A 35 -14.37 24.26 -19.66
C LYS A 35 -14.01 23.72 -18.27
N ARG A 36 -14.76 24.06 -17.22
CA ARG A 36 -14.45 23.58 -15.86
C ARG A 36 -15.00 22.17 -15.60
N ASP A 37 -16.12 21.82 -16.20
CA ASP A 37 -16.74 20.50 -16.00
C ASP A 37 -16.10 19.39 -16.85
N LYS A 38 -15.30 19.73 -17.86
CA LYS A 38 -14.64 18.72 -18.71
C LYS A 38 -13.32 18.19 -18.14
N TYR A 39 -12.73 18.88 -17.16
CA TYR A 39 -11.47 18.41 -16.52
C TYR A 39 -11.71 17.46 -15.34
N SER A 40 -12.88 17.49 -14.69
CA SER A 40 -13.17 16.57 -13.58
C SER A 40 -13.51 15.15 -14.03
N ALA A 41 -14.06 14.96 -15.24
CA ALA A 41 -14.41 13.63 -15.75
C ALA A 41 -13.17 12.83 -16.20
N SER A 42 -12.12 13.50 -16.67
CA SER A 42 -10.91 12.82 -17.18
C SER A 42 -10.01 12.27 -16.08
N GLU A 43 -10.10 12.76 -14.85
CA GLU A 43 -9.31 12.23 -13.72
C GLU A 43 -9.93 10.97 -13.10
N GLU A 44 -11.22 10.70 -13.35
CA GLU A 44 -11.90 9.53 -12.77
C GLU A 44 -11.60 8.22 -13.51
N GLU A 45 -11.42 8.26 -14.84
CA GLU A 45 -11.10 7.06 -15.63
C GLU A 45 -9.70 6.51 -15.31
N ASP A 46 -8.70 7.38 -15.10
CA ASP A 46 -7.32 6.97 -14.82
C ASP A 46 -7.15 6.43 -13.38
N ASN A 47 -8.10 6.74 -12.49
CA ASN A 47 -8.14 6.16 -11.14
C ASN A 47 -8.74 4.74 -11.14
N HIS A 48 -9.50 4.34 -12.16
CA HIS A 48 -10.18 3.04 -12.17
C HIS A 48 -9.19 1.87 -12.24
N TYR A 49 -8.11 2.00 -12.99
CA TYR A 49 -7.10 0.93 -13.12
C TYR A 49 -6.23 0.73 -11.86
N GLN A 50 -6.18 1.71 -10.95
CA GLN A 50 -5.47 1.54 -9.68
C GLN A 50 -6.35 0.96 -8.58
N LEU A 51 -7.68 0.97 -8.73
CA LEU A 51 -8.60 0.34 -7.79
C LEU A 51 -8.41 -1.18 -7.74
N ASP A 52 -8.08 -1.82 -8.87
CA ASP A 52 -7.83 -3.26 -8.97
C ASP A 52 -6.61 -3.75 -8.15
N GLN A 53 -5.78 -2.84 -7.62
CA GLN A 53 -4.67 -3.23 -6.75
C GLN A 53 -5.13 -3.56 -5.32
N PHE A 54 -6.31 -3.12 -4.92
CA PHE A 54 -6.80 -3.32 -3.57
C PHE A 54 -7.92 -4.35 -3.57
N ASP A 55 -7.92 -5.22 -2.56
CA ASP A 55 -9.06 -6.09 -2.27
C ASP A 55 -10.21 -5.21 -1.76
N GLN A 56 -11.10 -4.86 -2.69
CA GLN A 56 -12.15 -3.87 -2.49
C GLN A 56 -13.19 -4.36 -1.49
N GLU A 57 -13.46 -5.66 -1.47
CA GLU A 57 -14.33 -6.34 -0.52
C GLU A 57 -13.77 -6.27 0.90
N ASP A 58 -12.46 -6.49 1.06
CA ASP A 58 -11.77 -6.38 2.35
C ASP A 58 -11.80 -4.95 2.89
N VAL A 59 -11.54 -3.96 2.03
CA VAL A 59 -11.64 -2.54 2.39
C VAL A 59 -13.06 -2.18 2.81
N ASP A 60 -14.08 -2.64 2.09
CA ASP A 60 -15.47 -2.38 2.40
C ASP A 60 -15.91 -2.98 3.72
N ARG A 61 -15.53 -4.23 3.97
CA ARG A 61 -15.81 -4.93 5.22
C ARG A 61 -15.19 -4.18 6.39
N LEU A 62 -13.94 -3.73 6.25
CA LEU A 62 -13.21 -3.01 7.30
C LEU A 62 -13.79 -1.61 7.53
N LEU A 63 -14.09 -0.85 6.48
CA LEU A 63 -14.72 0.47 6.59
C LEU A 63 -16.12 0.37 7.21
N SER A 64 -16.94 -0.58 6.77
CA SER A 64 -18.26 -0.82 7.36
C SER A 64 -18.14 -1.16 8.85
N SER A 65 -17.22 -2.05 9.20
CA SER A 65 -16.94 -2.42 10.58
C SER A 65 -16.42 -1.27 11.44
N LEU A 66 -15.73 -0.29 10.86
CA LEU A 66 -15.25 0.91 11.56
C LEU A 66 -16.37 1.93 11.75
N LEU A 67 -17.18 2.17 10.72
CA LEU A 67 -18.33 3.08 10.77
C LEU A 67 -19.41 2.62 11.77
N GLN A 68 -19.54 1.31 12.00
CA GLN A 68 -20.41 0.75 13.03
C GLN A 68 -19.91 1.01 14.47
N LEU A 69 -18.61 1.25 14.69
CA LEU A 69 -18.08 1.49 16.04
C LEU A 69 -18.40 2.89 16.54
N SER A 70 -18.32 3.90 15.67
CA SER A 70 -18.59 5.29 16.04
C SER A 70 -19.16 6.08 14.85
N PRO A 71 -20.24 6.85 15.05
CA PRO A 71 -20.77 7.75 14.02
C PRO A 71 -19.78 8.85 13.58
N GLN A 72 -18.83 9.21 14.44
CA GLN A 72 -17.80 10.23 14.17
C GLN A 72 -16.54 9.65 13.50
N MET A 73 -16.48 8.31 13.35
CA MET A 73 -15.33 7.61 12.77
C MET A 73 -15.02 8.08 11.34
N GLU A 74 -16.04 8.44 10.55
CA GLU A 74 -15.84 8.96 9.20
C GLU A 74 -14.93 10.20 9.19
N THR A 75 -15.18 11.17 10.07
CA THR A 75 -14.40 12.42 10.10
C THR A 75 -12.97 12.18 10.58
N GLU A 76 -12.79 11.34 11.60
CA GLU A 76 -11.48 10.99 12.13
C GLU A 76 -10.63 10.24 11.10
N LEU A 77 -11.23 9.25 10.42
CA LEU A 77 -10.57 8.52 9.33
C LEU A 77 -10.10 9.48 8.24
N LEU A 78 -10.95 10.44 7.85
CA LEU A 78 -10.58 11.41 6.82
C LEU A 78 -9.37 12.25 7.22
N ASP A 79 -9.26 12.66 8.48
CA ASP A 79 -8.13 13.45 8.94
C ASP A 79 -6.84 12.62 9.00
N VAL A 80 -6.93 11.37 9.46
CA VAL A 80 -5.82 10.40 9.40
C VAL A 80 -5.34 10.19 7.96
N PHE A 81 -6.24 9.99 7.00
CA PHE A 81 -5.88 9.79 5.60
C PHE A 81 -5.39 11.07 4.91
N LYS A 82 -5.83 12.26 5.32
CA LYS A 82 -5.24 13.52 4.86
C LYS A 82 -3.79 13.65 5.30
N GLN A 83 -3.48 13.28 6.55
CA GLN A 83 -2.11 13.27 7.06
C GLN A 83 -1.22 12.30 6.25
N LEU A 84 -1.72 11.10 5.94
CA LEU A 84 -1.03 10.13 5.08
C LEU A 84 -0.83 10.65 3.65
N ASP A 85 -1.83 11.32 3.07
CA ASP A 85 -1.73 11.94 1.75
C ASP A 85 -0.68 13.08 1.72
N SER A 86 -0.46 13.78 2.84
CA SER A 86 0.62 14.75 2.99
C SER A 86 2.00 14.14 3.31
N TRP A 87 2.17 12.82 3.08
CA TRP A 87 3.40 12.06 3.40
C TRP A 87 3.75 12.03 4.89
N GLY A 88 2.79 12.34 5.76
CA GLY A 88 2.95 12.24 7.20
C GLY A 88 3.06 10.78 7.66
N VAL A 89 3.57 10.59 8.87
CA VAL A 89 3.55 9.32 9.58
C VAL A 89 2.42 9.35 10.59
N VAL A 90 1.60 8.30 10.61
CA VAL A 90 0.51 8.14 11.56
C VAL A 90 0.87 7.06 12.57
N TYR A 91 0.80 7.40 13.85
CA TYR A 91 1.01 6.46 14.94
C TYR A 91 -0.35 6.00 15.47
N LEU A 92 -0.51 4.68 15.54
CA LEU A 92 -1.73 4.08 16.10
C LEU A 92 -1.56 3.71 17.58
N ASN A 93 -0.38 3.90 18.17
CA ASN A 93 -0.10 3.47 19.54
C ASN A 93 -0.89 4.27 20.57
N ASP A 94 -1.16 5.54 20.26
CA ASP A 94 -1.83 6.50 21.16
C ASP A 94 -3.35 6.33 21.20
N LEU A 95 -3.92 5.43 20.40
CA LEU A 95 -5.35 5.12 20.44
C LEU A 95 -5.63 4.13 21.58
N ASP A 96 -6.52 4.47 22.50
CA ASP A 96 -6.85 3.59 23.63
C ASP A 96 -7.55 2.30 23.17
N ASP A 97 -8.48 2.39 22.21
CA ASP A 97 -9.26 1.25 21.74
C ASP A 97 -8.40 0.26 20.92
N ILE A 98 -8.14 -0.91 21.50
CA ILE A 98 -7.39 -2.02 20.89
C ILE A 98 -8.11 -2.54 19.63
N ARG A 99 -9.44 -2.60 19.63
CA ARG A 99 -10.23 -3.11 18.49
C ARG A 99 -10.14 -2.15 17.32
N LEU A 100 -10.26 -0.85 17.58
CA LEU A 100 -10.06 0.20 16.59
C LEU A 100 -8.65 0.14 16.00
N ARG A 101 -7.62 0.08 16.85
CA ARG A 101 -6.22 -0.07 16.42
C ARG A 101 -6.02 -1.27 15.50
N LYS A 102 -6.58 -2.42 15.85
CA LYS A 102 -6.48 -3.64 15.02
C LYS A 102 -7.16 -3.45 13.67
N LYS A 103 -8.38 -2.91 13.63
CA LYS A 103 -9.11 -2.64 12.38
C LYS A 103 -8.37 -1.63 11.48
N LEU A 104 -7.82 -0.56 12.06
CA LEU A 104 -7.02 0.43 11.32
C LEU A 104 -5.75 -0.19 10.73
N ARG A 105 -5.03 -1.03 11.48
CA ARG A 105 -3.86 -1.76 10.93
C ARG A 105 -4.24 -2.64 9.75
N HIS A 106 -5.37 -3.35 9.83
CA HIS A 106 -5.84 -4.15 8.70
C HIS A 106 -6.25 -3.29 7.51
N LEU A 107 -6.93 -2.17 7.74
CA LEU A 107 -7.31 -1.24 6.68
C LEU A 107 -6.09 -0.64 5.99
N PHE A 108 -5.07 -0.24 6.75
CA PHE A 108 -3.81 0.26 6.22
C PHE A 108 -3.11 -0.79 5.35
N ARG A 109 -3.08 -2.06 5.78
CA ARG A 109 -2.53 -3.14 4.96
C ARG A 109 -3.33 -3.37 3.67
N ALA A 110 -4.66 -3.37 3.75
CA ALA A 110 -5.53 -3.52 2.59
C ALA A 110 -5.33 -2.37 1.57
N LEU A 111 -5.04 -1.16 2.05
CA LEU A 111 -4.74 0.02 1.22
C LEU A 111 -3.25 0.15 0.86
N SER A 112 -2.44 -0.89 1.10
CA SER A 112 -0.99 -0.89 0.87
C SER A 112 -0.24 0.28 1.52
N VAL A 113 -0.71 0.76 2.68
CA VAL A 113 0.03 1.71 3.52
C VAL A 113 1.13 0.94 4.25
N GLY A 114 2.37 1.40 4.10
CA GLY A 114 3.55 0.73 4.63
C GLY A 114 3.76 1.01 6.11
N GLU A 115 4.21 0.00 6.85
CA GLU A 115 4.71 0.17 8.21
C GLU A 115 6.13 0.77 8.15
N VAL A 116 6.37 1.83 8.91
CA VAL A 116 7.65 2.54 8.96
C VAL A 116 8.07 2.67 10.41
N GLU A 117 9.31 2.30 10.71
CA GLU A 117 9.91 2.50 12.03
C GLU A 117 10.50 3.90 12.11
N SER A 118 10.12 4.65 13.14
CA SER A 118 10.54 6.02 13.41
C SER A 118 11.09 6.13 14.83
N GLU A 119 11.62 7.30 15.20
CA GLU A 119 12.08 7.59 16.56
C GLU A 119 10.98 7.41 17.62
N GLN A 120 9.72 7.64 17.25
CA GLN A 120 8.55 7.48 18.12
C GLN A 120 7.98 6.04 18.10
N GLY A 121 8.66 5.11 17.42
CA GLY A 121 8.27 3.72 17.26
C GLY A 121 7.61 3.44 15.90
N LYS A 122 6.75 2.41 15.89
CA LYS A 122 6.11 1.89 14.66
C LYS A 122 4.96 2.79 14.21
N GLY A 123 5.14 3.44 13.08
CA GLY A 123 4.14 4.27 12.41
C GLY A 123 3.74 3.72 11.05
N TRP A 124 2.80 4.40 10.41
CA TRP A 124 2.27 4.05 9.10
C TRP A 124 2.44 5.21 8.14
N ARG A 125 2.88 4.92 6.91
CA ARG A 125 3.12 5.91 5.87
C ARG A 125 2.62 5.43 4.52
N LYS A 126 2.04 6.34 3.75
CA LYS A 126 1.65 6.08 2.36
C LYS A 126 2.87 5.69 1.52
N VAL A 127 2.76 4.58 0.79
CA VAL A 127 3.82 4.12 -0.11
C VAL A 127 3.83 4.99 -1.37
N LEU A 128 5.02 5.29 -1.89
CA LEU A 128 5.22 6.16 -3.06
C LEU A 128 4.52 5.66 -4.34
N THR A 129 4.10 4.39 -4.38
CA THR A 129 3.42 3.76 -5.51
C THR A 129 1.94 4.17 -5.61
N CYS A 130 1.32 4.60 -4.51
CA CYS A 130 -0.09 4.98 -4.50
C CYS A 130 -0.25 6.42 -5.01
N LYS A 131 -0.64 6.59 -6.29
CA LYS A 131 -0.82 7.92 -6.90
C LYS A 131 -2.15 8.57 -6.50
N MET A 132 -3.16 7.77 -6.16
CA MET A 132 -4.47 8.28 -5.74
C MET A 132 -4.43 8.89 -4.33
N SER A 133 -5.32 9.84 -4.07
CA SER A 133 -5.51 10.38 -2.72
C SER A 133 -6.35 9.39 -1.89
N LEU A 134 -5.75 8.86 -0.82
CA LEU A 134 -6.41 7.91 0.08
C LEU A 134 -7.60 8.57 0.78
N SER A 135 -7.48 9.85 1.16
CA SER A 135 -8.57 10.58 1.80
C SER A 135 -9.78 10.73 0.89
N LYS A 136 -9.58 11.01 -0.41
CA LYS A 136 -10.68 11.06 -1.39
C LYS A 136 -11.31 9.68 -1.62
N PHE A 137 -10.48 8.65 -1.73
CA PHE A 137 -10.92 7.27 -1.92
C PHE A 137 -11.79 6.81 -0.73
N VAL A 138 -11.28 6.94 0.50
CA VAL A 138 -12.01 6.56 1.71
C VAL A 138 -13.29 7.37 1.86
N LYS A 139 -13.27 8.69 1.59
CA LYS A 139 -14.48 9.52 1.60
C LYS A 139 -15.55 9.00 0.65
N ARG A 140 -15.15 8.62 -0.57
CA ARG A 140 -16.06 8.08 -1.58
C ARG A 140 -16.65 6.75 -1.10
N ARG A 141 -15.83 5.84 -0.59
CA ARG A 141 -16.29 4.53 -0.08
C ARG A 141 -17.20 4.66 1.14
N CYS A 142 -16.88 5.53 2.10
CA CYS A 142 -17.75 5.80 3.25
C CYS A 142 -19.13 6.29 2.80
N LYS A 143 -19.20 7.17 1.80
CA LYS A 143 -20.49 7.62 1.22
C LYS A 143 -21.27 6.50 0.54
N GLU A 144 -20.60 5.58 -0.15
CA GLU A 144 -21.21 4.43 -0.81
C GLU A 144 -21.68 3.36 0.19
N LEU A 145 -21.00 3.20 1.32
CA LEU A 145 -21.32 2.23 2.37
C LEU A 145 -22.40 2.72 3.35
N ARG A 146 -22.52 4.03 3.58
CA ARG A 146 -23.48 4.60 4.55
C ARG A 146 -24.93 4.12 4.34
N PRO A 147 -25.48 4.13 3.12
CA PRO A 147 -26.85 3.65 2.88
C PRO A 147 -27.02 2.16 3.22
N ARG A 148 -25.96 1.35 3.04
CA ARG A 148 -25.99 -0.09 3.35
C ARG A 148 -26.00 -0.34 4.87
N LEU A 149 -25.30 0.51 5.63
CA LEU A 149 -25.26 0.44 7.09
C LEU A 149 -26.57 0.86 7.73
N GLU A 150 -27.24 1.87 7.17
CA GLU A 150 -28.56 2.31 7.63
C GLU A 150 -29.62 1.21 7.44
N VAL A 151 -29.55 0.43 6.36
CA VAL A 151 -30.46 -0.72 6.13
C VAL A 151 -30.23 -1.86 7.11
N LEU A 152 -28.99 -2.09 7.54
CA LEU A 152 -28.63 -3.15 8.49
C LEU A 152 -28.89 -2.79 9.95
N SER A 153 -29.18 -1.52 10.22
CA SER A 153 -29.60 -1.05 11.54
C SER A 153 -31.12 -1.05 11.53
N PRO A 154 -31.80 -2.16 11.91
CA PRO A 154 -33.26 -2.16 11.92
C PRO A 154 -33.73 -0.95 12.74
N PRO A 155 -34.70 -0.18 12.24
CA PRO A 155 -35.22 0.95 12.98
C PRO A 155 -35.69 0.42 14.33
N ALA A 156 -35.14 0.97 15.42
CA ALA A 156 -35.48 0.59 16.79
C ALA A 156 -36.96 0.83 17.14
N ASP A 157 -37.78 1.27 16.18
CA ASP A 157 -39.23 1.41 16.25
C ASP A 157 -39.97 0.09 15.96
N VAL A 158 -39.64 -0.98 16.68
CA VAL A 158 -40.58 -2.10 16.87
C VAL A 158 -40.51 -2.56 18.31
N ARG A 159 -41.41 -1.93 19.11
CA ARG A 159 -42.31 -2.54 20.10
C ARG A 159 -41.69 -3.56 21.07
N PRO A 160 -41.74 -3.33 22.40
CA PRO A 160 -41.44 -4.36 23.38
C PRO A 160 -42.36 -5.56 23.13
N CYS A 161 -41.82 -6.61 22.53
CA CYS A 161 -42.50 -7.90 22.42
C CYS A 161 -42.07 -8.69 23.65
N GLU A 162 -42.78 -8.46 24.75
CA GLU A 162 -42.75 -9.38 25.87
C GLU A 162 -43.30 -10.73 25.39
N THR A 163 -42.65 -11.81 25.82
CA THR A 163 -43.05 -13.23 25.68
C THR A 163 -42.84 -13.89 24.31
N SER A 164 -41.73 -14.59 24.17
CA SER A 164 -41.67 -15.86 23.43
C SER A 164 -40.44 -16.69 23.83
N GLU A 165 -40.41 -17.11 25.10
CA GLU A 165 -39.69 -18.33 25.50
C GLU A 165 -40.42 -19.53 24.88
N ARG A 166 -39.94 -20.04 23.73
CA ARG A 166 -40.03 -21.46 23.35
C ARG A 166 -39.47 -21.67 21.95
N LYS A 167 -38.60 -22.68 21.85
CA LYS A 167 -37.96 -23.23 20.63
C LYS A 167 -36.66 -22.56 20.18
N GLU A 168 -35.62 -22.75 20.98
CA GLU A 168 -34.25 -22.88 20.45
C GLU A 168 -33.46 -24.01 21.14
N GLU A 169 -34.18 -25.02 21.66
CA GLU A 169 -33.62 -26.32 22.03
C GLU A 169 -33.85 -27.29 20.88
N GLN A 170 -32.99 -27.30 19.86
CA GLN A 170 -32.81 -28.47 18.99
C GLN A 170 -31.59 -28.42 18.06
N ALA A 171 -30.80 -27.33 18.05
CA ALA A 171 -29.61 -27.22 17.20
C ALA A 171 -28.27 -27.22 17.97
N ALA A 172 -28.30 -27.42 19.29
CA ALA A 172 -27.12 -27.36 20.16
C ALA A 172 -26.57 -28.73 20.61
N GLU A 173 -27.18 -29.86 20.21
CA GLU A 173 -26.75 -31.19 20.67
C GLU A 173 -25.67 -31.88 19.82
N GLU A 174 -25.32 -31.37 18.63
CA GLU A 174 -24.33 -32.03 17.76
C GLU A 174 -22.88 -31.55 17.92
N SER A 175 -22.59 -30.63 18.86
CA SER A 175 -21.22 -30.19 19.14
C SER A 175 -20.78 -30.53 20.56
N ARG A 176 -20.97 -31.77 20.98
CA ARG A 176 -20.15 -32.33 22.06
C ARG A 176 -18.79 -32.66 21.49
N PHE A 177 -17.85 -31.74 21.68
CA PHE A 177 -16.43 -31.95 21.39
C PHE A 177 -15.95 -33.17 22.18
N ASP A 178 -15.69 -34.27 21.48
CA ASP A 178 -15.16 -35.50 22.08
C ASP A 178 -13.66 -35.31 22.33
N ALA A 179 -13.32 -34.97 23.57
CA ALA A 179 -11.96 -34.72 23.99
C ALA A 179 -11.05 -35.94 23.78
N GLU A 180 -11.61 -37.16 23.86
CA GLU A 180 -10.86 -38.40 23.69
C GLU A 180 -10.50 -38.64 22.22
N GLU A 181 -11.39 -38.28 21.30
CA GLU A 181 -11.10 -38.33 19.85
C GLU A 181 -10.04 -37.29 19.45
N ALA A 182 -10.11 -36.09 20.04
CA ALA A 182 -9.12 -35.03 19.81
C ALA A 182 -7.71 -35.44 20.31
N GLU A 183 -7.63 -36.10 21.48
CA GLU A 183 -6.36 -36.60 22.04
C GLU A 183 -5.76 -37.69 21.16
N ARG A 184 -6.57 -38.67 20.72
CA ARG A 184 -6.13 -39.75 19.83
C ARG A 184 -5.59 -39.21 18.50
N LYS A 185 -6.25 -38.19 17.93
CA LYS A 185 -5.83 -37.55 16.68
C LYS A 185 -4.54 -36.75 16.83
N ALA A 186 -4.33 -36.12 17.99
CA ALA A 186 -3.08 -35.44 18.30
C ALA A 186 -1.92 -36.44 18.43
N GLU A 187 -2.14 -37.58 19.09
CA GLU A 187 -1.12 -38.62 19.24
C GLU A 187 -0.76 -39.29 17.91
N GLU A 188 -1.75 -39.55 17.04
CA GLU A 188 -1.52 -40.08 15.69
C GLU A 188 -0.69 -39.10 14.83
N ALA A 189 -0.95 -37.79 14.94
CA ALA A 189 -0.15 -36.77 14.26
C ALA A 189 1.30 -36.75 14.75
N VAL A 190 1.53 -36.93 16.06
CA VAL A 190 2.88 -37.03 16.63
C VAL A 190 3.60 -38.29 16.15
N GLN A 191 2.91 -39.43 16.05
CA GLN A 191 3.52 -40.65 15.53
C GLN A 191 3.89 -40.54 14.05
N ARG A 192 3.03 -39.95 13.21
CA ARG A 192 3.38 -39.65 11.80
C ARG A 192 4.63 -38.78 11.70
N TRP A 193 4.69 -37.72 12.50
CA TRP A 193 5.84 -36.81 12.50
C TRP A 193 7.14 -37.51 12.90
N ARG A 194 7.10 -38.40 13.90
CA ARG A 194 8.28 -39.20 14.30
C ARG A 194 8.72 -40.15 13.18
N ALA A 195 7.77 -40.81 12.51
CA ALA A 195 8.07 -41.73 11.42
C ALA A 195 8.72 -41.02 10.21
N GLU A 196 8.22 -39.84 9.82
CA GLU A 196 8.80 -39.04 8.73
C GLU A 196 10.21 -38.55 9.08
N HIS A 197 10.47 -38.20 10.34
CA HIS A 197 11.77 -37.73 10.78
C HIS A 197 12.82 -38.85 10.84
N ASP A 198 12.43 -40.07 11.24
CA ASP A 198 13.31 -41.24 11.21
C ASP A 198 13.71 -41.61 9.77
N GLU A 199 12.79 -41.44 8.79
CA GLU A 199 13.08 -41.65 7.38
C GLU A 199 14.09 -40.62 6.84
N LEU A 200 13.89 -39.33 7.17
CA LEU A 200 14.84 -38.27 6.84
C LEU A 200 16.23 -38.47 7.47
N GLN A 201 16.27 -38.95 8.71
CA GLN A 201 17.53 -39.23 9.40
C GLN A 201 18.27 -40.42 8.79
N ARG A 202 17.55 -41.46 8.34
CA ARG A 202 18.13 -42.57 7.58
C ARG A 202 18.69 -42.13 6.22
N LEU A 203 18.00 -41.24 5.50
CA LEU A 203 18.47 -40.68 4.23
C LEU A 203 19.70 -39.77 4.42
N SER A 204 19.76 -39.01 5.52
CA SER A 204 20.92 -38.17 5.85
C SER A 204 22.15 -38.98 6.25
N ALA A 205 21.99 -40.11 6.93
CA ALA A 205 23.10 -40.95 7.38
C ALA A 205 23.79 -41.71 6.22
N GLY A 206 23.11 -41.89 5.08
CA GLY A 206 23.66 -42.54 3.90
C GLY A 206 24.59 -41.68 3.03
N SER A 207 24.69 -40.36 3.26
CA SER A 207 25.37 -39.43 2.35
C SER A 207 26.75 -38.94 2.83
N VAL A 208 27.27 -39.40 3.97
CA VAL A 208 28.57 -38.97 4.50
C VAL A 208 29.58 -40.11 4.38
N LEU A 209 30.05 -40.33 3.15
CA LEU A 209 31.19 -41.20 2.89
C LEU A 209 32.01 -40.67 1.72
N GLN A 210 32.47 -39.42 1.81
CA GLN A 210 33.71 -38.95 1.16
C GLN A 210 34.04 -37.50 1.52
N GLY A 211 35.26 -37.26 1.98
CA GLY A 211 35.87 -35.92 2.00
C GLY A 211 36.43 -35.50 3.35
N ALA A 212 37.55 -36.10 3.74
CA ALA A 212 38.44 -35.54 4.75
C ALA A 212 39.12 -34.27 4.20
N SER A 213 39.18 -33.21 4.99
CA SER A 213 40.29 -32.24 4.92
C SER A 213 40.38 -31.48 6.23
N GLU A 214 41.47 -31.73 6.94
CA GLU A 214 41.96 -31.01 8.10
C GLU A 214 42.25 -29.54 7.75
N GLN A 215 41.90 -28.63 8.66
CA GLN A 215 42.76 -27.49 8.97
C GLN A 215 42.42 -26.91 10.34
N GLU A 216 43.36 -27.11 11.27
CA GLU A 216 43.47 -26.43 12.56
C GLU A 216 43.73 -24.93 12.35
N THR A 217 43.11 -24.08 13.18
CA THR A 217 43.72 -22.80 13.60
C THR A 217 43.25 -22.41 15.00
N ALA A 218 44.19 -21.79 15.71
CA ALA A 218 44.37 -21.61 17.15
C ALA A 218 43.37 -20.65 17.86
N PRO A 219 43.40 -20.58 19.22
CA PRO A 219 42.35 -19.96 20.04
C PRO A 219 42.62 -18.47 20.29
N SER A 220 41.55 -17.66 20.35
CA SER A 220 41.62 -16.26 20.80
C SER A 220 40.56 -15.94 21.86
N ASP A 221 40.97 -15.08 22.77
CA ASP A 221 40.45 -14.86 24.11
C ASP A 221 39.00 -14.37 24.26
N ALA A 222 38.31 -15.09 25.16
CA ALA A 222 37.36 -14.66 26.18
C ALA A 222 36.62 -13.30 26.00
N LYS A 223 35.38 -13.41 25.49
CA LYS A 223 34.24 -12.60 25.94
C LYS A 223 33.16 -13.54 26.49
N PRO A 224 32.40 -13.17 27.54
CA PRO A 224 31.42 -14.05 28.15
C PRO A 224 30.37 -14.46 27.11
N LYS A 225 30.37 -15.76 26.83
CA LYS A 225 29.58 -16.47 25.83
C LYS A 225 28.11 -16.41 26.24
N ARG A 226 27.43 -15.32 25.90
CA ARG A 226 25.98 -15.22 26.00
C ARG A 226 25.37 -16.14 24.94
N GLU A 227 25.24 -17.41 25.32
CA GLU A 227 24.36 -18.43 24.75
C GLU A 227 23.99 -18.22 23.27
N GLU A 228 24.94 -18.53 22.38
CA GLU A 228 24.70 -18.61 20.93
C GLU A 228 23.57 -19.59 20.57
N TRP A 229 23.21 -20.50 21.48
CA TRP A 229 22.06 -21.40 21.34
C TRP A 229 20.71 -20.68 21.33
N MET A 230 20.64 -19.41 21.77
CA MET A 230 19.42 -18.59 21.68
C MET A 230 19.30 -17.80 20.37
N LEU A 231 20.35 -17.69 19.55
CA LEU A 231 20.32 -16.92 18.31
C LEU A 231 20.04 -17.78 17.07
N VAL A 232 20.24 -19.10 17.18
CA VAL A 232 20.01 -20.03 16.09
C VAL A 232 18.71 -20.78 16.36
N ALA A 233 17.61 -20.28 15.79
CA ALA A 233 16.35 -21.03 15.81
C ALA A 233 16.59 -22.46 15.29
N PRO A 234 16.19 -23.49 16.06
CA PRO A 234 16.33 -24.89 15.66
C PRO A 234 15.83 -25.13 14.23
N ALA A 235 16.52 -26.00 13.48
CA ALA A 235 16.26 -26.21 12.04
C ALA A 235 14.79 -26.52 11.72
N TYR A 236 14.07 -27.19 12.62
CA TYR A 236 12.65 -27.49 12.47
C TYR A 236 11.73 -26.24 12.50
N LEU A 237 12.14 -25.15 13.17
CA LEU A 237 11.41 -23.87 13.13
C LEU A 237 11.63 -23.10 11.82
N ARG A 238 12.74 -23.35 11.10
CA ARG A 238 12.95 -22.78 9.76
C ARG A 238 12.06 -23.42 8.70
N CYS A 239 11.65 -24.67 8.90
CA CYS A 239 10.75 -25.38 7.98
C CYS A 239 9.27 -24.95 8.14
N LEU A 240 8.92 -24.31 9.25
CA LEU A 240 7.58 -23.76 9.49
C LEU A 240 7.44 -22.31 9.04
N ALA A 241 8.54 -21.63 8.71
CA ALA A 241 8.48 -20.33 8.07
C ALA A 241 7.95 -20.55 6.63
N PRO A 242 6.83 -19.91 6.23
CA PRO A 242 6.31 -20.05 4.87
C PRO A 242 7.43 -19.69 3.88
N LYS A 243 7.59 -20.48 2.82
CA LYS A 243 8.58 -20.23 1.75
C LYS A 243 8.47 -18.83 1.12
N ASP A 244 7.34 -18.15 1.33
CA ASP A 244 7.05 -16.76 0.96
C ASP A 244 7.19 -15.76 2.11
N GLY A 245 8.11 -16.00 3.04
CA GLY A 245 8.43 -15.07 4.11
C GLY A 245 9.01 -13.73 3.56
N PRO A 246 8.92 -12.64 4.33
CA PRO A 246 9.45 -11.32 3.94
C PRO A 246 10.95 -11.35 3.56
N ASP A 247 11.71 -12.33 4.08
CA ASP A 247 13.11 -12.51 3.75
C ASP A 247 13.35 -13.06 2.33
N ALA A 248 12.45 -13.92 1.82
CA ALA A 248 12.52 -14.41 0.44
C ALA A 248 12.30 -13.28 -0.57
N LYS A 249 11.32 -12.40 -0.30
CA LYS A 249 11.08 -11.19 -1.11
C LYS A 249 12.28 -10.23 -1.07
N ARG A 250 12.93 -10.11 0.09
CA ARG A 250 14.14 -9.30 0.25
C ARG A 250 15.30 -9.83 -0.60
N ILE A 251 15.52 -11.15 -0.60
CA ILE A 251 16.55 -11.80 -1.43
C ILE A 251 16.23 -11.63 -2.92
N GLN A 252 14.98 -11.79 -3.33
CA GLN A 252 14.55 -11.61 -4.71
C GLN A 252 14.78 -10.16 -5.20
N MET A 253 14.44 -9.15 -4.39
CA MET A 253 14.73 -7.75 -4.71
C MET A 253 16.23 -7.49 -4.86
N LEU A 254 17.06 -8.10 -4.01
CA LEU A 254 18.52 -7.95 -4.08
C LEU A 254 19.09 -8.55 -5.37
N GLN A 255 18.56 -9.70 -5.80
CA GLN A 255 18.93 -10.31 -7.07
C GLN A 255 18.44 -9.49 -8.26
N GLN A 256 17.23 -8.94 -8.20
CA GLN A 256 16.70 -8.09 -9.27
C GLN A 256 17.53 -6.81 -9.41
N LYS A 257 17.83 -6.14 -8.29
CA LYS A 257 18.67 -4.94 -8.29
C LYS A 257 20.05 -5.20 -8.90
N LYS A 258 20.66 -6.35 -8.59
CA LYS A 258 21.94 -6.73 -9.20
C LYS A 258 21.84 -6.88 -10.73
N LYS A 259 20.75 -7.47 -11.24
CA LYS A 259 20.52 -7.57 -12.69
C LYS A 259 20.32 -6.20 -13.33
N ASP A 260 19.57 -5.32 -12.68
CA ASP A 260 19.30 -3.97 -13.18
C ASP A 260 20.60 -3.14 -13.22
N ASP A 261 21.47 -3.27 -12.21
CA ASP A 261 22.78 -2.61 -12.18
C ASP A 261 23.70 -3.14 -13.30
N GLU A 262 23.72 -4.45 -13.56
CA GLU A 262 24.46 -5.07 -14.67
C GLU A 262 23.92 -4.62 -16.05
N GLU A 263 22.61 -4.47 -16.20
CA GLU A 263 21.99 -3.93 -17.41
C GLU A 263 22.33 -2.45 -17.61
N ALA A 264 22.28 -1.65 -16.54
CA ALA A 264 22.66 -0.23 -16.60
C ALA A 264 24.13 -0.04 -17.03
N ILE A 265 25.03 -0.92 -16.59
CA ILE A 265 26.43 -0.92 -17.04
C ILE A 265 26.51 -1.24 -18.54
N ARG A 266 25.78 -2.24 -19.03
CA ARG A 266 25.74 -2.58 -20.46
C ARG A 266 25.20 -1.44 -21.32
N VAL A 267 24.11 -0.79 -20.89
CA VAL A 267 23.53 0.36 -21.60
C VAL A 267 24.51 1.53 -21.65
N ARG A 268 25.22 1.82 -20.55
CA ARG A 268 26.25 2.86 -20.54
C ARG A 268 27.39 2.56 -21.51
N ALA A 269 27.86 1.31 -21.57
CA ALA A 269 28.91 0.92 -22.50
C ALA A 269 28.48 1.13 -23.97
N ILE A 270 27.26 0.73 -24.33
CA ILE A 270 26.70 0.93 -25.68
C ILE A 270 26.59 2.43 -26.00
N MET A 271 26.08 3.23 -25.06
CA MET A 271 25.99 4.69 -25.24
C MET A 271 27.38 5.34 -25.43
N GLU A 272 28.38 4.89 -24.69
CA GLU A 272 29.74 5.40 -24.81
C GLU A 272 30.36 5.05 -26.17
N GLU A 273 30.17 3.82 -26.64
CA GLU A 273 30.66 3.36 -27.94
C GLU A 273 29.98 4.10 -29.11
N TRP A 274 28.66 4.31 -29.00
CA TRP A 274 27.91 5.10 -29.97
C TRP A 274 28.41 6.55 -30.02
N ASN A 275 28.65 7.17 -28.85
CA ASN A 275 29.20 8.52 -28.77
C ASN A 275 30.63 8.61 -29.33
N LYS A 276 31.48 7.60 -29.10
CA LYS A 276 32.83 7.52 -29.70
C LYS A 276 32.74 7.48 -31.23
N THR A 277 31.89 6.61 -31.77
CA THR A 277 31.69 6.49 -33.22
C THR A 277 31.20 7.79 -33.84
N ARG A 278 30.26 8.49 -33.18
CA ARG A 278 29.72 9.77 -33.66
C ARG A 278 30.75 10.90 -33.60
N LYS A 279 31.57 10.98 -32.54
CA LYS A 279 32.69 11.95 -32.45
C LYS A 279 33.71 11.74 -33.57
N ILE A 280 34.05 10.49 -33.88
CA ILE A 280 34.99 10.17 -34.97
C ILE A 280 34.41 10.59 -36.33
N LYS A 281 33.12 10.32 -36.59
CA LYS A 281 32.46 10.76 -37.84
C LYS A 281 32.44 12.29 -37.96
N SER A 282 32.06 13.00 -36.88
CA SER A 282 32.03 14.47 -36.87
C SER A 282 33.42 15.09 -37.10
N LEU A 283 34.49 14.50 -36.56
CA LEU A 283 35.86 14.97 -36.82
C LEU A 283 36.34 14.68 -38.25
N ARG A 284 35.82 13.63 -38.89
CA ARG A 284 36.12 13.32 -40.30
C ARG A 284 35.39 14.28 -41.23
N GLU A 285 34.09 14.50 -41.01
CA GLU A 285 33.29 15.45 -41.79
C GLU A 285 33.86 16.88 -41.69
N LEU A 286 34.27 17.33 -40.50
CA LEU A 286 34.92 18.64 -40.32
C LEU A 286 36.28 18.78 -41.04
N LYS A 287 37.01 17.69 -41.29
CA LYS A 287 38.23 17.72 -42.10
C LYS A 287 37.94 17.80 -43.59
N GLU A 288 36.81 17.27 -44.03
CA GLU A 288 36.39 17.23 -45.43
C GLU A 288 35.73 18.55 -45.87
N GLU A 289 34.99 19.21 -44.96
CA GLU A 289 34.38 20.54 -45.20
C GLU A 289 35.35 21.72 -45.06
N GLY A 290 36.57 21.49 -44.56
CA GLY A 290 37.53 22.54 -44.19
C GLY A 290 38.57 22.93 -45.25
N VAL A 291 38.59 22.32 -46.43
CA VAL A 291 39.50 22.71 -47.52
C VAL A 291 38.69 23.10 -48.75
N PRO A 292 38.15 24.33 -48.81
CA PRO A 292 37.89 24.92 -50.12
C PRO A 292 39.25 25.01 -50.80
N GLU A 293 39.49 24.13 -51.79
CA GLU A 293 40.58 24.26 -52.74
C GLU A 293 40.55 25.69 -53.28
N ALA A 294 41.47 26.51 -52.79
CA ALA A 294 41.72 27.82 -53.36
C ALA A 294 42.25 27.57 -54.78
N HIS A 295 41.33 27.58 -55.75
CA HIS A 295 41.70 27.57 -57.16
C HIS A 295 42.70 28.71 -57.41
N PRO A 296 43.92 28.41 -57.89
CA PRO A 296 44.85 29.46 -58.24
C PRO A 296 44.26 30.22 -59.43
N VAL A 297 43.89 31.47 -59.17
CA VAL A 297 43.50 32.42 -60.22
C VAL A 297 44.76 32.74 -61.02
N CYS A 298 44.91 32.10 -62.19
CA CYS A 298 45.93 32.44 -63.16
C CYS A 298 45.69 33.89 -63.65
N LYS A 299 46.72 34.72 -63.54
CA LYS A 299 46.81 36.04 -64.16
C LYS A 299 47.39 35.94 -65.57
#